data_AF-A0A1I6A4K8-F1
#
_entry.id   AF-A0A1I6A4K8-F1
#
_cell.length_a   1.000
_cell.length_b   1.000
_cell.length_c   1.000
_cell.angle_alpha   90.00
_cell.angle_beta   90.00
_cell.angle_gamma   90.00
#
_symmetry.space_group_name_H-M   'P 1'
#
loop_
_entity.id
_entity.type
_entity.pdbx_description
1 polymer ?
#
loop_
_entity_poly.entity_id
_entity_poly.type
_entity_poly.pdbx_seq_one_letter_code
_entity_poly.pdbx_strand_id
1 'polypeptide(L)' 'MATKTGPRTLDEAHDRKLDRKPRGPASRADELLWHKENMRMYQEVAEIDTRHRHEALSCAFIESLRIAEMENRAGAGRG' A
#
# COMPACT_ATOMS: atom_id res chain seq x y z
N MET A 1 -22.09 -6.87 -14.63
CA MET A 1 -21.06 -7.66 -13.93
C MET A 1 -19.76 -6.87 -14.02
N ALA A 2 -19.47 -6.00 -13.06
CA ALA A 2 -18.24 -5.21 -13.08
C ALA A 2 -17.10 -6.11 -12.60
N THR A 3 -16.22 -6.52 -13.50
CA THR A 3 -15.04 -7.32 -13.16
C THR A 3 -14.14 -6.47 -12.26
N LYS A 4 -14.03 -6.88 -11.00
CA LYS A 4 -13.13 -6.27 -10.01
C LYS A 4 -11.69 -6.71 -10.32
N THR A 5 -11.16 -6.30 -11.47
CA THR A 5 -9.76 -6.55 -11.85
C THR A 5 -8.91 -5.47 -11.18
N GLY A 6 -8.32 -5.81 -10.03
CA GLY A 6 -7.23 -5.04 -9.44
C GLY A 6 -6.01 -5.00 -10.37
N PRO A 7 -4.97 -4.22 -10.03
CA PRO A 7 -3.75 -4.13 -10.82
C PRO A 7 -3.11 -5.52 -10.96
N ARG A 8 -2.62 -5.80 -12.16
CA ARG A 8 -2.01 -7.08 -12.53
C ARG A 8 -0.53 -6.95 -12.82
N THR A 9 -0.03 -5.73 -12.99
CA THR A 9 1.39 -5.40 -13.17
C THR A 9 1.86 -4.44 -12.09
N LEU A 10 3.18 -4.36 -11.89
CA LEU A 10 3.77 -3.38 -10.98
C LEU A 10 3.44 -1.93 -11.38
N ASP A 11 3.45 -1.62 -12.68
CA ASP A 11 3.13 -0.28 -13.19
C ASP A 11 1.67 0.11 -12.87
N GLU A 12 0.71 -0.78 -13.15
CA GLU A 12 -0.70 -0.55 -12.81
C GLU A 12 -0.89 -0.37 -11.29
N ALA A 13 -0.09 -1.06 -10.48
CA ALA A 13 -0.11 -0.91 -9.03
C ALA A 13 0.39 0.48 -8.59
N HIS A 14 1.44 0.99 -9.23
CA HIS A 14 1.92 2.35 -8.99
C HIS A 14 0.88 3.40 -9.38
N ASP A 15 0.27 3.28 -10.56
CA ASP A 15 -0.80 4.17 -11.00
C ASP A 15 -1.98 4.15 -10.03
N ARG A 16 -2.40 2.94 -9.62
CA ARG A 16 -3.51 2.75 -8.69
C ARG A 16 -3.21 3.26 -7.29
N LYS A 17 -1.95 3.23 -6.84
CA LYS A 17 -1.51 3.84 -5.58
C LYS A 17 -1.63 5.36 -5.64
N LEU A 18 -1.19 5.97 -6.74
CA LEU A 18 -1.24 7.42 -6.94
C LEU A 18 -2.68 7.94 -7.06
N ASP A 19 -3.53 7.21 -7.79
CA ASP A 19 -4.95 7.51 -7.95
C ASP A 19 -5.70 7.55 -6.60
N ARG A 20 -5.42 6.57 -5.73
CA ARG A 20 -6.05 6.45 -4.41
C ARG A 20 -5.38 7.25 -3.30
N LYS A 21 -4.27 7.93 -3.59
CA LYS A 21 -3.55 8.72 -2.57
C LYS A 21 -4.50 9.79 -2.01
N PRO A 22 -4.71 9.84 -0.68
CA PRO A 22 -5.50 10.91 -0.07
C PRO A 22 -5.00 12.29 -0.52
N ARG A 23 -5.89 13.09 -1.10
CA ARG A 23 -5.58 14.47 -1.54
C ARG A 23 -6.15 15.45 -0.50
N GLY A 24 -5.28 16.20 0.18
CA GLY A 24 -5.65 17.15 1.23
C GLY A 24 -5.19 16.70 2.62
N PRO A 25 -5.68 17.35 3.71
CA PRO A 25 -5.35 16.95 5.07
C PRO A 25 -5.99 15.59 5.36
N ALA A 26 -5.26 14.51 5.12
CA ALA A 26 -5.66 13.16 5.47
C ALA A 26 -5.51 12.97 6.98
N SER A 27 -6.48 12.31 7.61
CA SER A 27 -6.27 11.89 8.98
C SER A 27 -5.18 10.82 9.00
N ARG A 28 -4.49 10.70 10.13
CA ARG A 28 -3.51 9.64 10.34
C ARG A 28 -4.12 8.24 10.12
N ALA A 29 -5.40 8.06 10.45
CA ALA A 29 -6.11 6.81 10.22
C ALA A 29 -6.29 6.52 8.72
N ASP A 30 -6.59 7.55 7.93
CA ASP A 30 -6.71 7.43 6.47
C ASP A 30 -5.37 7.10 5.82
N GLU A 31 -4.28 7.73 6.28
CA GLU A 31 -2.93 7.43 5.80
C GLU A 31 -2.53 5.99 6.16
N LEU A 32 -2.79 5.55 7.39
CA LEU A 32 -2.52 4.19 7.83
C LEU A 32 -3.30 3.15 7.01
N LEU A 33 -4.59 3.42 6.74
CA LEU A 33 -5.41 2.56 5.90
C LEU A 33 -4.87 2.50 4.48
N TRP A 34 -4.52 3.65 3.89
CA TRP A 34 -3.94 3.72 2.55
C TRP A 34 -2.65 2.90 2.43
N HIS A 35 -1.75 2.98 3.41
CA HIS A 35 -0.52 2.17 3.44
C HIS A 35 -0.84 0.67 3.55
N LYS A 36 -1.79 0.26 4.41
CA LYS A 36 -2.23 -1.14 4.55
C LYS A 36 -2.81 -1.69 3.25
N GLU A 37 -3.65 -0.92 2.57
CA GLU A 37 -4.22 -1.31 1.28
C GLU A 37 -3.16 -1.42 0.19
N ASN A 38 -2.16 -0.53 0.17
CA ASN A 38 -1.06 -0.59 -0.79
C ASN A 38 -0.15 -1.80 -0.53
N MET A 39 0.19 -2.08 0.73
CA MET A 39 0.97 -3.26 1.10
C MET A 39 0.32 -4.53 0.54
N ARG A 40 -0.98 -4.70 0.80
CA ARG A 40 -1.75 -5.85 0.32
C ARG A 40 -1.80 -5.91 -1.20
N MET A 41 -2.04 -4.78 -1.87
CA MET A 41 -2.05 -4.73 -3.33
C MET A 41 -0.73 -5.17 -3.94
N TYR A 42 0.41 -4.71 -3.41
CA TYR A 42 1.72 -5.13 -3.92
C TYR A 42 2.01 -6.60 -3.66
N GLN A 43 1.53 -7.17 -2.55
CA GLN A 43 1.59 -8.62 -2.31
C GLN A 43 0.80 -9.41 -3.35
N GLU A 44 -0.44 -8.99 -3.64
CA GLU A 44 -1.29 -9.62 -4.66
C GLU A 44 -0.66 -9.50 -6.07
N VAL A 45 -0.09 -8.34 -6.40
CA VAL A 45 0.62 -8.13 -7.68
C VAL A 45 1.87 -9.00 -7.78
N ALA A 46 2.61 -9.22 -6.69
CA ALA A 46 3.79 -10.08 -6.69
C ALA A 46 3.48 -11.55 -7.01
N GLU A 47 2.23 -11.99 -6.77
CA GLU A 47 1.74 -13.32 -7.14
C GLU A 47 1.35 -13.41 -8.63
N ILE A 48 0.93 -12.29 -9.23
CA ILE A 48 0.44 -12.21 -10.61
C ILE A 48 1.59 -11.88 -11.59
N ASP A 49 2.34 -10.80 -11.30
CA ASP A 49 3.46 -10.31 -12.10
C ASP A 49 4.77 -10.93 -11.61
N THR A 50 4.99 -12.18 -12.01
CA THR A 50 6.17 -12.93 -11.60
C THR A 50 7.49 -12.33 -12.11
N ARG A 51 7.44 -11.52 -13.17
CA ARG A 51 8.59 -10.80 -13.71
C ARG A 51 9.07 -9.72 -12.74
N HIS A 52 8.15 -8.99 -12.11
CA HIS A 52 8.48 -7.93 -11.13
C HIS A 52 8.22 -8.36 -9.69
N ARG A 53 8.13 -9.67 -9.41
CA ARG A 53 7.80 -10.20 -8.07
C ARG A 53 8.69 -9.62 -6.97
N HIS A 54 10.00 -9.56 -7.19
CA HIS A 54 10.93 -9.03 -6.20
C HIS A 54 10.68 -7.55 -5.92
N GLU A 55 10.46 -6.74 -6.95
CA GLU A 55 10.19 -5.32 -6.84
C GLU A 55 8.84 -5.03 -6.16
N ALA A 56 7.81 -5.81 -6.52
CA ALA A 56 6.50 -5.75 -5.87
C ALA A 56 6.60 -6.11 -4.37
N LEU A 57 7.35 -7.16 -4.01
CA LEU A 57 7.59 -7.50 -2.60
C LEU A 57 8.41 -6.43 -1.87
N SER A 58 9.39 -5.81 -2.54
CA SER A 58 10.12 -4.66 -1.97
C SER A 58 9.18 -3.47 -1.71
N CYS A 59 8.24 -3.20 -2.61
CA CYS A 59 7.22 -2.18 -2.38
C CYS A 59 6.35 -2.52 -1.17
N ALA A 60 5.84 -3.75 -1.07
CA ALA A 60 5.06 -4.21 0.09
C ALA A 60 5.85 -4.08 1.41
N PHE A 61 7.14 -4.39 1.40
CA PHE A 61 8.00 -4.21 2.56
C PHE A 61 8.18 -2.73 2.94
N ILE A 62 8.33 -1.83 1.97
CA ILE A 62 8.40 -0.39 2.25
C ILE A 62 7.10 0.11 2.88
N GLU A 63 5.94 -0.33 2.38
CA GLU A 63 4.64 0.00 2.97
C GLU A 63 4.54 -0.53 4.42
N SER A 64 5.04 -1.73 4.71
CA SER A 64 5.04 -2.29 6.08
C SER A 64 5.90 -1.50 7.05
N LEU A 65 7.06 -0.97 6.61
CA LEU A 65 7.88 -0.07 7.42
C LEU A 65 7.14 1.23 7.76
N ARG A 66 6.37 1.79 6.80
CA ARG A 66 5.54 2.98 7.05
C ARG A 66 4.41 2.71 8.03
N ILE A 67 3.74 1.56 7.90
CA ILE A 67 2.72 1.10 8.85
C ILE A 67 3.31 1.01 10.26
N ALA A 68 4.45 0.35 10.41
CA ALA A 68 5.12 0.20 11.71
C ALA A 68 5.54 1.55 12.31
N GLU A 69 6.09 2.47 11.49
CA GLU A 69 6.42 3.84 11.91
C GLU A 69 5.18 4.58 12.45
N MET A 70 4.06 4.48 11.73
CA MET A 70 2.80 5.10 12.11
C MET A 70 2.15 4.46 13.32
N GLU A 71 2.26 3.16 13.52
CA GLU A 71 1.73 2.48 14.71
C GLU A 71 2.59 2.78 15.95
N ASN A 72 3.92 2.81 15.81
CA ASN A 72 4.84 3.12 16.91
C ASN A 72 4.71 4.57 17.39
N ARG A 73 4.57 5.53 16.47
CA ARG A 73 4.27 6.93 16.83
C ARG A 73 2.90 7.10 17.50
N ALA A 74 2.01 6.11 17.45
CA ALA A 74 0.70 6.17 18.12
C ALA A 74 0.82 5.64 19.57
N GLY A 75 1.84 4.83 19.85
CA GLY A 75 2.19 4.36 21.19
C GLY A 75 2.91 5.42 22.03
N ALA A 76 3.72 6.29 21.42
CA ALA A 76 4.52 7.31 22.14
C ALA A 76 3.71 8.52 22.66
N GLY A 77 2.39 8.54 22.47
CA GLY A 77 1.48 9.61 22.88
C GLY A 77 0.48 9.22 23.96
N ARG A 78 0.67 8.09 24.65
CA ARG A 78 -0.07 7.74 25.86
C ARG A 78 0.90 7.74 27.03
N GLY A 79 0.73 8.73 27.90
CA GLY A 79 1.49 8.89 29.16
C GLY A 79 1.20 7.80 30.18
#